data_AF-A0A1G5VAH6-F1
#
_entry.id   AF-A0A1G5VAH6-F1
#
_cell.length_a   1.000
_cell.length_b   1.000
_cell.length_c   1.000
_cell.angle_alpha   90.00
_cell.angle_beta   90.00
_cell.angle_gamma   90.00
#
_symmetry.space_group_name_H-M   'P 1'
#
loop_
_entity.id
_entity.type
_entity.pdbx_description
1 polymer ?
#
loop_
_entity_poly.entity_id
_entity_poly.type
_entity_poly.pdbx_seq_one_letter_code
_entity_poly.pdbx_strand_id
1 'polypeptide(L)'
;MKNEEIRNAAYQLAGLIYGIALDGIITKNEYEAMKSWCYENEPLCEMDSFQRLHSQIKPIIEDGKVNKEEIEALKNILNSFLEETGSINDKEPNLYFLNGIFKGILASGDVNTYEIYKLNQWLEKNEHLRKSTPFDELFSLIASVLEDKKVDDEEAVKLKAFFSAHL
;
A
#
# COMPACT_ATOMS: atom_id res chain seq x y z
N MET A 1 -3.09 19.08 -13.59
CA MET A 1 -1.89 19.26 -12.73
C MET A 1 -2.24 19.01 -11.27
N LYS A 2 -2.66 19.99 -10.44
CA LYS A 2 -2.92 19.74 -9.00
C LYS A 2 -3.89 18.58 -8.68
N ASN A 3 -5.03 18.49 -9.36
CA ASN A 3 -6.01 17.41 -9.10
C ASN A 3 -5.47 16.01 -9.43
N GLU A 4 -4.55 15.90 -10.38
CA GLU A 4 -3.95 14.62 -10.77
C GLU A 4 -2.86 14.21 -9.78
N GLU A 5 -2.01 15.15 -9.37
CA GLU A 5 -1.00 14.94 -8.33
C GLU A 5 -1.62 14.49 -7.01
N ILE A 6 -2.73 15.10 -6.60
CA ILE A 6 -3.47 14.74 -5.37
C ILE A 6 -4.07 13.34 -5.48
N ARG A 7 -4.68 13.02 -6.62
CA ARG A 7 -5.23 11.69 -6.88
C ARG A 7 -4.13 10.63 -6.81
N ASN A 8 -2.98 10.89 -7.43
CA ASN A 8 -1.83 9.99 -7.41
C ASN A 8 -1.27 9.80 -5.99
N ALA A 9 -1.13 10.89 -5.23
CA ALA A 9 -0.70 10.85 -3.83
C ALA A 9 -1.68 10.01 -2.98
N ALA A 10 -2.98 10.20 -3.15
CA ALA A 10 -3.96 9.41 -2.42
C ALA A 10 -3.94 7.92 -2.78
N TYR A 11 -3.71 7.56 -4.05
CA TYR A 11 -3.48 6.17 -4.44
C TYR A 11 -2.21 5.60 -3.79
N GLN A 12 -1.12 6.38 -3.73
CA GLN A 12 0.09 5.96 -3.03
C GLN A 12 -0.16 5.72 -1.54
N LEU A 13 -0.90 6.61 -0.87
CA LEU A 13 -1.27 6.44 0.54
C LEU A 13 -2.13 5.20 0.75
N ALA A 14 -3.13 5.00 -0.11
CA ALA A 14 -3.99 3.83 -0.04
C ALA A 14 -3.18 2.54 -0.20
N GLY A 15 -2.23 2.52 -1.13
CA GLY A 15 -1.31 1.40 -1.32
C GLY A 15 -0.40 1.21 -0.11
N LEU A 16 0.18 2.28 0.43
CA LEU A 16 1.07 2.26 1.60
C LEU A 16 0.36 1.62 2.80
N ILE A 17 -0.83 2.12 3.13
CA ILE A 17 -1.64 1.59 4.22
C ILE A 17 -2.05 0.14 3.94
N TYR A 18 -2.38 -0.19 2.69
CA TYR A 18 -2.69 -1.56 2.33
C TYR A 18 -1.50 -2.49 2.58
N GLY A 19 -0.29 -2.07 2.16
CA GLY A 19 0.96 -2.82 2.31
C GLY A 19 1.31 -3.11 3.76
N ILE A 20 1.40 -2.08 4.61
CA ILE A 20 1.72 -2.23 6.04
C ILE A 20 0.63 -2.98 6.84
N ALA A 21 -0.59 -3.05 6.31
CA ALA A 21 -1.71 -3.74 6.94
C ALA A 21 -1.85 -5.20 6.47
N LEU A 22 -0.99 -5.68 5.57
CA LEU A 22 -1.12 -7.02 4.98
C LEU A 22 -1.08 -8.09 6.06
N ASP A 23 -0.13 -8.01 7.00
CA ASP A 23 0.01 -8.97 8.09
C ASP A 23 -0.78 -8.66 9.36
N GLY A 24 -1.40 -7.48 9.39
CA GLY A 24 -2.20 -7.01 10.52
C GLY A 24 -1.38 -6.63 11.74
N ILE A 25 -0.05 -6.47 11.61
CA ILE A 25 0.86 -6.03 12.66
C ILE A 25 1.67 -4.84 12.14
N ILE A 26 1.30 -3.63 12.57
CA ILE A 26 2.07 -2.44 12.20
C ILE A 26 3.28 -2.29 13.13
N THR A 27 4.47 -2.42 12.57
CA THR A 27 5.75 -2.16 13.21
C THR A 27 6.02 -0.67 13.38
N LYS A 28 7.00 -0.34 14.22
CA LYS A 28 7.44 1.05 14.40
C LYS A 28 7.91 1.68 13.08
N ASN A 29 8.61 0.93 12.23
CA ASN A 29 9.14 1.49 10.98
C ASN A 29 8.02 1.75 9.95
N GLU A 30 7.04 0.85 9.85
CA GLU A 30 5.84 1.05 9.01
C GLU A 30 5.03 2.27 9.45
N TYR A 31 4.91 2.44 10.75
CA TYR A 31 4.31 3.62 11.34
C TYR A 31 5.07 4.91 11.01
N GLU A 32 6.39 4.92 11.14
CA GLU A 32 7.21 6.08 10.75
C GLU A 32 7.11 6.37 9.23
N ALA A 33 6.94 5.34 8.39
CA ALA A 33 6.70 5.51 6.96
C ALA A 33 5.35 6.19 6.68
N MET A 34 4.27 5.81 7.39
CA MET A 34 2.99 6.50 7.31
C MET A 34 3.10 7.97 7.73
N LYS A 35 3.76 8.23 8.86
CA LYS A 35 3.98 9.60 9.34
C LYS A 35 4.76 10.44 8.32
N SER A 36 5.86 9.88 7.81
CA SER A 36 6.70 10.55 6.82
C SER A 36 5.89 10.92 5.58
N TRP A 37 5.07 10.00 5.09
CA TRP A 37 4.16 10.29 3.97
C TRP A 37 3.20 11.43 4.30
N CYS A 38 2.59 11.46 5.49
CA CYS A 38 1.68 12.54 5.89
C CYS A 38 2.39 13.90 5.91
N TYR A 39 3.62 13.98 6.43
CA TYR A 39 4.39 15.22 6.45
C TYR A 39 4.82 15.66 5.04
N GLU A 40 5.29 14.74 4.21
CA GLU A 40 5.73 15.03 2.84
C GLU A 40 4.59 15.54 1.96
N ASN A 41 3.37 15.05 2.20
CA ASN A 41 2.19 15.40 1.43
C ASN A 41 1.29 16.44 2.13
N GLU A 42 1.68 16.96 3.30
CA GLU A 42 0.96 18.04 3.99
C GLU A 42 0.67 19.27 3.11
N PRO A 43 1.58 19.70 2.19
CA PRO A 43 1.29 20.78 1.25
C PRO A 43 0.10 20.52 0.30
N LEU A 44 -0.33 19.26 0.13
CA LEU A 44 -1.50 18.90 -0.67
C LEU A 44 -2.83 19.11 0.08
N CYS A 45 -2.81 19.43 1.38
CA CYS A 45 -3.99 19.73 2.20
C CYS A 45 -4.69 21.06 1.85
N GLU A 46 -4.25 21.78 0.81
CA GLU A 46 -4.97 22.96 0.29
C GLU A 46 -6.38 22.61 -0.25
N MET A 47 -6.69 21.33 -0.49
CA MET A 47 -8.01 20.86 -0.90
C MET A 47 -8.74 20.13 0.24
N ASP A 48 -10.02 20.48 0.43
CA ASP A 48 -10.88 19.94 1.50
C ASP A 48 -10.92 18.40 1.56
N SER A 49 -10.94 17.72 0.41
CA SER A 49 -11.01 16.25 0.37
C SER A 49 -9.75 15.58 0.90
N PHE A 50 -8.58 16.06 0.51
CA PHE A 50 -7.29 15.56 0.99
C PHE A 50 -7.06 15.96 2.46
N GLN A 51 -7.45 17.17 2.84
CA GLN A 51 -7.45 17.61 4.23
C GLN A 51 -8.33 16.71 5.12
N ARG A 52 -9.51 16.30 4.62
CA ARG A 52 -10.40 15.35 5.33
C ARG A 52 -9.72 14.00 5.52
N LEU A 53 -9.10 13.43 4.48
CA LEU A 53 -8.35 12.17 4.56
C LEU A 53 -7.23 12.26 5.61
N HIS A 54 -6.40 13.29 5.52
CA HIS A 54 -5.31 13.53 6.45
C HIS A 54 -5.80 13.68 7.89
N SER A 55 -6.89 14.42 8.10
CA SER A 55 -7.48 14.65 9.43
C SER A 55 -8.11 13.40 10.04
N GLN A 56 -8.55 12.43 9.23
CA GLN A 56 -9.09 11.15 9.71
C GLN A 56 -7.98 10.15 10.05
N ILE A 57 -6.91 10.12 9.26
CA ILE A 57 -5.77 9.20 9.47
C ILE A 57 -4.90 9.66 10.65
N LYS A 58 -4.58 10.96 10.72
CA LYS A 58 -3.69 11.53 11.75
C LYS A 58 -3.96 11.04 13.17
N PRO A 59 -5.19 11.10 13.73
CA PRO A 59 -5.44 10.67 15.11
C PRO A 59 -5.24 9.17 15.33
N ILE A 60 -5.49 8.34 14.30
CA ILE A 60 -5.28 6.89 14.37
C ILE A 60 -3.79 6.56 14.44
N ILE A 61 -2.95 7.41 13.86
CA ILE A 61 -1.49 7.24 13.86
C ILE A 61 -0.79 8.14 14.85
N GLU A 62 -1.45 8.84 15.77
CA GLU A 62 -0.76 9.80 16.63
C GLU A 62 -0.18 9.15 17.90
N ASP A 63 -0.80 8.07 18.37
CA ASP A 63 -0.49 7.43 19.67
C ASP A 63 0.70 6.43 19.62
N GLY A 64 1.20 6.11 18.42
CA GLY A 64 2.34 5.21 18.22
C GLY A 64 2.00 3.73 18.17
N LYS A 65 0.73 3.33 18.17
CA LYS A 65 0.31 1.93 18.13
C LYS A 65 -0.96 1.79 17.31
N VAL A 66 -0.94 0.93 16.30
CA VAL A 66 -2.16 0.63 15.53
C VAL A 66 -2.61 -0.78 15.83
N ASN A 67 -3.78 -0.92 16.43
CA ASN A 67 -4.43 -2.19 16.71
C ASN A 67 -5.30 -2.65 15.51
N LYS A 68 -5.85 -3.87 15.58
CA LYS A 68 -6.65 -4.43 14.48
C LYS A 68 -7.89 -3.60 14.14
N GLU A 69 -8.55 -3.00 15.12
CA GLU A 69 -9.73 -2.16 14.91
C GLU A 69 -9.36 -0.87 14.19
N GLU A 70 -8.22 -0.30 14.53
CA GLU A 70 -7.65 0.88 13.87
C GLU A 70 -7.20 0.58 12.44
N ILE A 71 -6.66 -0.61 12.16
CA ILE A 71 -6.37 -1.07 10.80
C ILE A 71 -7.66 -1.13 9.95
N GLU A 72 -8.73 -1.69 10.50
CA GLU A 72 -10.02 -1.73 9.80
C GLU A 72 -10.63 -0.33 9.63
N ALA A 73 -10.47 0.57 10.61
CA ALA A 73 -10.87 1.96 10.47
C ALA A 73 -10.11 2.66 9.33
N LEU A 74 -8.79 2.48 9.25
CA LEU A 74 -7.95 3.01 8.16
C LEU A 74 -8.40 2.49 6.79
N LYS A 75 -8.68 1.19 6.67
CA LYS A 75 -9.21 0.60 5.42
C LYS A 75 -10.54 1.24 5.01
N ASN A 76 -11.45 1.46 5.97
CA ASN A 76 -12.74 2.08 5.70
C ASN A 76 -12.59 3.54 5.24
N ILE A 77 -11.75 4.33 5.93
CA ILE A 77 -11.44 5.72 5.56
C ILE A 77 -10.94 5.81 4.11
N LEU A 78 -10.01 4.91 3.75
CA LEU A 78 -9.44 4.87 2.40
C LEU A 78 -10.46 4.46 1.35
N ASN A 79 -11.26 3.44 1.61
CA ASN A 79 -12.32 3.02 0.68
C ASN A 79 -13.27 4.19 0.42
N SER A 80 -13.77 4.86 1.47
CA SER A 80 -14.65 6.02 1.32
C SER A 80 -14.01 7.18 0.56
N PHE A 81 -12.71 7.44 0.77
CA PHE A 81 -11.99 8.48 0.02
C PHE A 81 -11.83 8.13 -1.46
N LEU A 82 -11.48 6.88 -1.79
CA LEU A 82 -11.39 6.40 -3.18
C LEU A 82 -12.76 6.43 -3.87
N GLU A 83 -13.83 6.19 -3.13
CA GLU A 83 -15.20 6.35 -3.63
C GLU A 83 -15.54 7.83 -3.91
N GLU A 84 -15.25 8.74 -2.97
CA GLU A 84 -15.52 10.18 -3.07
C GLU A 84 -14.78 10.86 -4.23
N THR A 85 -13.56 10.40 -4.54
CA THR A 85 -12.73 10.98 -5.61
C THR A 85 -13.14 10.56 -7.02
N GLY A 86 -14.20 9.76 -7.18
CA GLY A 86 -14.69 9.31 -8.50
C GLY A 86 -13.82 8.23 -9.13
N SER A 87 -12.87 7.70 -8.38
CA SER A 87 -11.88 6.69 -8.78
C SER A 87 -12.47 5.28 -8.97
N ILE A 88 -13.78 5.08 -8.76
CA ILE A 88 -14.47 3.79 -8.96
C ILE A 88 -14.58 3.42 -10.46
N ASN A 89 -14.59 4.40 -11.36
CA ASN A 89 -14.65 4.13 -12.81
C ASN A 89 -13.27 3.81 -13.41
N ASP A 90 -12.18 4.25 -12.76
CA ASP A 90 -10.81 3.81 -13.02
C ASP A 90 -10.53 2.53 -12.20
N LYS A 91 -11.29 1.46 -12.50
CA LYS A 91 -11.25 0.15 -11.82
C LYS A 91 -9.90 -0.56 -11.80
N GLU A 92 -8.86 0.03 -12.38
CA GLU A 92 -7.54 -0.57 -12.45
C GLU A 92 -6.71 -0.06 -11.28
N PRO A 93 -6.27 -0.94 -10.36
CA PRO A 93 -5.13 -0.64 -9.52
C PRO A 93 -4.00 -0.08 -10.37
N ASN A 94 -3.76 1.22 -10.22
CA ASN A 94 -2.77 1.91 -11.02
C ASN A 94 -1.40 1.77 -10.35
N LEU A 95 -0.36 2.14 -11.10
CA LEU A 95 1.03 2.04 -10.66
C LEU A 95 1.30 2.78 -9.34
N TYR A 96 0.55 3.85 -9.03
CA TYR A 96 0.69 4.59 -7.78
C TYR A 96 0.21 3.79 -6.57
N PHE A 97 -0.90 3.05 -6.70
CA PHE A 97 -1.36 2.15 -5.66
C PHE A 97 -0.37 0.99 -5.45
N LEU A 98 0.13 0.40 -6.54
CA LEU A 98 1.13 -0.67 -6.46
C LEU A 98 2.43 -0.19 -5.79
N ASN A 99 2.90 1.00 -6.16
CA ASN A 99 4.05 1.66 -5.53
C ASN A 99 3.84 1.85 -4.02
N GLY A 100 2.64 2.29 -3.63
CA GLY A 100 2.26 2.35 -2.23
C GLY A 100 2.40 1.00 -1.52
N ILE A 101 1.86 -0.08 -2.10
CA ILE A 101 1.97 -1.43 -1.52
C ILE A 101 3.44 -1.80 -1.31
N PHE A 102 4.29 -1.58 -2.31
CA PHE A 102 5.73 -1.86 -2.22
C PHE A 102 6.39 -1.06 -1.11
N LYS A 103 6.08 0.23 -0.98
CA LYS A 103 6.58 1.06 0.14
C LYS A 103 6.14 0.51 1.48
N GLY A 104 4.89 0.06 1.59
CA GLY A 104 4.36 -0.52 2.83
C GLY A 104 5.10 -1.79 3.23
N ILE A 105 5.19 -2.76 2.33
CA ILE A 105 5.92 -4.02 2.58
C ILE A 105 7.40 -3.76 2.92
N LEU A 106 8.04 -2.82 2.22
CA LEU A 106 9.44 -2.49 2.48
C LEU A 106 9.66 -1.71 3.78
N ALA A 107 8.62 -1.08 4.34
CA ALA A 107 8.77 -0.16 5.46
C ALA A 107 9.16 -0.87 6.76
N SER A 108 8.72 -2.11 6.98
CA SER A 108 9.12 -2.90 8.16
C SER A 108 10.62 -3.24 8.12
N GLY A 109 11.20 -3.29 6.91
CA GLY A 109 12.58 -3.71 6.63
C GLY A 109 12.71 -5.20 6.35
N ASP A 110 11.67 -5.99 6.62
CA ASP A 110 11.59 -7.44 6.39
C ASP A 110 10.40 -7.79 5.51
N VAL A 111 10.53 -8.86 4.72
CA VAL A 111 9.44 -9.35 3.87
C VAL A 111 9.13 -10.76 4.31
N ASN A 112 7.92 -10.98 4.80
CA ASN A 112 7.52 -12.23 5.40
C ASN A 112 6.49 -12.98 4.55
N THR A 113 6.36 -14.28 4.82
CA THR A 113 5.45 -15.18 4.10
C THR A 113 4.00 -14.71 4.12
N TYR A 114 3.53 -14.13 5.21
CA TYR A 114 2.14 -13.72 5.34
C TYR A 114 1.82 -12.50 4.47
N GLU A 115 2.70 -11.50 4.43
CA GLU A 115 2.58 -10.35 3.53
C GLU A 115 2.47 -10.80 2.07
N ILE A 116 3.34 -11.72 1.67
CA ILE A 116 3.38 -12.22 0.28
C ILE A 116 2.17 -13.08 -0.06
N TYR A 117 1.64 -13.87 0.88
CA TYR A 117 0.35 -14.55 0.70
C TYR A 117 -0.80 -13.57 0.50
N LYS A 118 -0.84 -12.49 1.28
CA LYS A 118 -1.90 -11.47 1.19
C LYS A 118 -1.79 -10.66 -0.09
N LEU A 119 -0.57 -10.34 -0.51
CA LEU A 119 -0.31 -9.75 -1.80
C LEU A 119 -0.76 -10.68 -2.94
N ASN A 120 -0.47 -11.98 -2.85
CA ASN A 120 -0.95 -12.95 -3.83
C ASN A 120 -2.48 -13.01 -3.91
N GLN A 121 -3.18 -13.03 -2.76
CA GLN A 121 -4.65 -12.97 -2.72
C GLN A 121 -5.21 -11.70 -3.36
N TRP A 122 -4.52 -10.57 -3.19
CA TRP A 122 -4.89 -9.33 -3.85
C TRP A 122 -4.65 -9.42 -5.36
N LEU A 123 -3.51 -9.96 -5.80
CA LEU A 123 -3.20 -10.18 -7.22
C LEU A 123 -4.22 -11.10 -7.89
N GLU A 124 -4.62 -12.20 -7.25
CA GLU A 124 -5.68 -13.10 -7.75
C GLU A 124 -7.03 -12.40 -7.93
N LYS A 125 -7.39 -11.47 -7.04
CA LYS A 125 -8.61 -10.65 -7.22
C LYS A 125 -8.49 -9.64 -8.36
N ASN A 126 -7.25 -9.31 -8.74
CA ASN A 126 -6.91 -8.34 -9.78
C ASN A 126 -6.23 -9.00 -10.98
N GLU A 127 -6.59 -10.25 -11.32
CA GLU A 127 -5.98 -11.00 -12.44
C GLU A 127 -6.03 -10.27 -13.79
N HIS A 128 -6.98 -9.34 -13.97
CA HIS A 128 -7.07 -8.49 -15.16
C HIS A 128 -5.80 -7.65 -15.41
N LEU A 129 -4.99 -7.38 -14.37
CA LEU A 129 -3.74 -6.64 -14.46
C LEU A 129 -2.55 -7.47 -14.95
N ARG A 130 -2.66 -8.81 -14.99
CA ARG A 130 -1.53 -9.73 -15.26
C ARG A 130 -0.78 -9.46 -16.57
N LYS A 131 -1.39 -8.78 -17.53
CA LYS A 131 -0.77 -8.50 -18.84
C LYS A 131 -0.04 -7.15 -18.91
N SER A 132 -0.07 -6.38 -17.83
CA SER A 132 0.47 -5.03 -17.77
C SER A 132 1.76 -5.02 -16.96
N THR A 133 2.82 -4.39 -17.45
CA THR A 133 4.04 -4.20 -16.65
C THR A 133 3.80 -3.21 -15.51
N PRO A 134 4.29 -3.46 -14.28
CA PRO A 134 5.14 -4.59 -13.85
C PRO A 134 4.37 -5.76 -13.23
N PHE A 135 3.04 -5.81 -13.41
CA PHE A 135 2.22 -6.86 -12.80
C PHE A 135 2.54 -8.24 -13.36
N ASP A 136 2.80 -8.36 -14.67
CA ASP A 136 3.22 -9.63 -15.30
C ASP A 136 4.42 -10.26 -14.57
N GLU A 137 5.49 -9.49 -14.39
CA GLU A 137 6.68 -9.90 -13.67
C GLU A 137 6.38 -10.18 -12.19
N LEU A 138 5.56 -9.35 -11.55
CA LEU A 138 5.15 -9.52 -10.16
C LEU A 138 4.37 -10.83 -9.95
N PHE A 139 3.41 -11.15 -10.83
CA PHE A 139 2.67 -12.42 -10.77
C PHE A 139 3.62 -13.61 -10.87
N SER A 140 4.57 -13.57 -11.80
CA SER A 140 5.57 -14.63 -11.97
C SER A 140 6.49 -14.76 -10.76
N LEU A 141 6.97 -13.64 -10.21
CA LEU A 141 7.82 -13.63 -9.02
C LEU A 141 7.12 -14.20 -7.80
N ILE A 142 5.89 -13.75 -7.52
CA ILE A 142 5.10 -14.20 -6.36
C ILE A 142 4.75 -15.68 -6.49
N ALA A 143 4.37 -16.15 -7.68
CA ALA A 143 4.11 -17.56 -7.92
C ALA A 143 5.34 -18.44 -7.70
N SER A 144 6.52 -17.97 -8.12
CA SER A 144 7.79 -18.68 -7.91
C SER A 144 8.18 -18.75 -6.43
N VAL A 145 8.06 -17.64 -5.70
CA VAL A 145 8.43 -17.59 -4.29
C VAL A 145 7.49 -18.42 -3.42
N LEU A 146 6.18 -18.44 -3.73
CA LEU A 146 5.21 -19.19 -2.93
C LEU A 146 5.08 -20.67 -3.32
N GLU A 147 5.94 -21.19 -4.20
CA GLU A 147 5.87 -22.59 -4.68
C GLU A 147 5.98 -23.58 -3.52
N ASP A 148 6.87 -23.33 -2.57
CA ASP A 148 7.08 -24.17 -1.38
C ASP A 148 6.25 -23.74 -0.16
N LYS A 149 5.35 -22.76 -0.36
CA LYS A 149 4.43 -22.18 0.64
C LYS A 149 5.09 -21.38 1.76
N LYS A 150 6.36 -21.00 1.62
CA LYS A 150 7.03 -20.08 2.53
C LYS A 150 7.80 -19.03 1.73
N VAL A 151 8.38 -18.08 2.44
CA VAL A 151 9.32 -17.10 1.90
C VAL A 151 10.58 -17.29 2.73
N ASP A 152 11.66 -17.73 2.10
CA ASP A 152 12.97 -17.82 2.74
C ASP A 152 13.79 -16.53 2.58
N ASP A 153 14.98 -16.50 3.17
CA ASP A 153 15.84 -15.31 3.16
C ASP A 153 16.29 -14.91 1.75
N GLU A 154 16.55 -15.88 0.86
CA GLU A 154 16.96 -15.61 -0.53
C GLU A 154 15.80 -15.04 -1.34
N GLU A 155 14.60 -15.58 -1.14
CA GLU A 155 13.36 -15.11 -1.76
C GLU A 155 12.97 -13.72 -1.26
N ALA A 156 13.09 -13.47 0.04
CA ALA A 156 12.88 -12.15 0.62
C ALA A 156 13.82 -11.11 0.00
N VAL A 157 15.10 -11.44 -0.23
CA VAL A 157 16.04 -10.55 -0.92
C VAL A 157 15.60 -10.25 -2.35
N LYS A 158 15.15 -11.26 -3.11
CA LYS A 158 14.64 -11.07 -4.48
C LYS A 158 13.40 -10.18 -4.50
N LEU A 159 12.46 -10.40 -3.59
CA LEU A 159 11.26 -9.57 -3.44
C LEU A 159 11.60 -8.13 -3.10
N LYS A 160 12.48 -7.90 -2.12
CA LYS A 160 12.94 -6.56 -1.74
C LYS A 160 13.59 -5.84 -2.92
N ALA A 161 14.43 -6.53 -3.69
CA ALA A 161 15.08 -5.97 -4.87
C ALA A 161 14.05 -5.59 -5.95
N PHE A 162 13.08 -6.46 -6.23
CA PHE A 162 12.02 -6.20 -7.19
C PHE A 162 11.16 -5.00 -6.78
N PHE A 163 10.69 -4.96 -5.53
CA PHE A 163 9.88 -3.86 -5.02
C PHE A 163 10.63 -2.53 -5.10
N SER A 164 11.90 -2.51 -4.69
CA SER A 164 12.73 -1.29 -4.71
C SER A 164 13.00 -0.77 -6.12
N ALA A 165 13.09 -1.65 -7.12
CA ALA A 165 13.30 -1.27 -8.51
C ALA A 165 12.07 -0.61 -9.17
N HIS A 166 10.89 -0.72 -8.53
CA HIS A 166 9.60 -0.25 -9.06
C HIS A 166 8.96 0.84 -8.17
N LEU A 167 9.76 1.46 -7.29
CA LEU A 167 9.37 2.63 -6.49
C LEU A 167 9.56 3.98 -7.20
#